data_AF-A0A2K3KFU9-F1
#
_entry.id   AF-A0A2K3KFU9-F1
#
_cell.length_a   1.000
_cell.length_b   1.000
_cell.length_c   1.000
_cell.angle_alpha   90.00
_cell.angle_beta   90.00
_cell.angle_gamma   90.00
#
_symmetry.space_group_name_H-M   'P 1'
#
loop_
_entity.id
_entity.type
_entity.pdbx_description
1 polymer ?
#
loop_
_entity_poly.entity_id
_entity_poly.type
_entity_poly.pdbx_seq_one_letter_code
_entity_poly.pdbx_strand_id
1 'polypeptide(L)'
;MKEEETNAATPKRKVFDLIPMSYSQLLPYLVHNGMVTPRALKPMTPPFPAWYDDKASCEFHMGVEGHSIDNCIAFKHLVQELIDGKVLTF
;
A
#
# COMPACT_ATOMS: atom_id res chain seq x y z
N MET A 1 -1.78 45.29 7.36
CA MET A 1 -0.86 44.73 6.34
C MET A 1 -0.57 43.29 6.78
N LYS A 2 -1.31 42.34 6.18
CA LYS A 2 -0.81 41.21 5.36
C LYS A 2 -0.05 40.17 6.20
N GLU A 3 -0.74 39.11 6.64
CA GLU A 3 -0.88 37.80 5.95
C GLU A 3 0.44 37.05 5.89
N GLU A 4 0.54 35.90 6.56
CA GLU A 4 0.77 34.62 5.86
C GLU A 4 0.44 33.44 6.78
N GLU A 5 -0.63 32.72 6.44
CA GLU A 5 -0.95 31.40 6.95
C GLU A 5 0.08 30.39 6.44
N THR A 6 0.71 29.63 7.32
CA THR A 6 1.23 28.31 6.96
C THR A 6 0.29 27.25 7.53
N ASN A 7 -0.78 26.97 6.80
CA ASN A 7 -1.68 25.86 7.10
C ASN A 7 -0.98 24.55 6.71
N ALA A 8 -0.09 24.08 7.59
CA ALA A 8 0.52 22.76 7.48
C ALA A 8 -0.54 21.71 7.82
N ALA A 9 -1.35 21.35 6.84
CA ALA A 9 -2.27 20.23 6.94
C ALA A 9 -1.47 18.98 7.31
N THR A 10 -1.63 18.53 8.54
CA THR A 10 -1.16 17.21 8.97
C THR A 10 -1.75 16.18 8.01
N PRO A 11 -0.97 15.19 7.52
CA PRO A 11 -1.53 14.16 6.66
C PRO A 11 -2.55 13.40 7.51
N LYS A 12 -3.84 13.67 7.29
CA LYS A 12 -4.92 12.87 7.84
C LYS A 12 -4.57 11.42 7.49
N ARG A 13 -4.43 10.55 8.50
CA ARG A 13 -4.24 9.12 8.27
C ARG A 13 -5.35 8.70 7.32
N LYS A 14 -5.01 8.36 6.08
CA LYS A 14 -5.98 7.82 5.13
C LYS A 14 -6.50 6.54 5.76
N VAL A 15 -7.78 6.56 6.12
CA VAL A 15 -8.50 5.35 6.53
C VAL A 15 -8.72 4.57 5.24
N PHE A 16 -8.32 3.30 5.25
CA PHE A 16 -8.61 2.39 4.15
C PHE A 16 -9.96 1.75 4.42
N ASP A 17 -10.79 1.67 3.39
CA ASP A 17 -12.05 0.94 3.51
C ASP A 17 -11.77 -0.54 3.80
N LEU A 18 -12.64 -1.14 4.60
CA LEU A 18 -12.59 -2.57 4.86
C LEU A 18 -13.03 -3.31 3.60
N ILE A 19 -12.16 -4.20 3.13
CA ILE A 19 -12.45 -5.12 2.03
C ILE A 19 -12.90 -6.48 2.59
N PRO A 20 -13.75 -7.24 1.88
CA PRO A 20 -14.32 -8.49 2.40
C PRO A 20 -13.34 -9.68 2.42
N MET A 21 -12.08 -9.47 2.03
CA MET A 21 -11.03 -10.49 1.92
C MET A 21 -9.67 -9.89 2.28
N SER A 22 -8.62 -10.70 2.44
CA SER A 22 -7.27 -10.16 2.67
C SER A 22 -6.66 -9.57 1.40
N TYR A 23 -5.66 -8.70 1.55
CA TYR A 23 -4.90 -8.18 0.41
C TYR A 23 -4.08 -9.29 -0.27
N SER A 24 -3.64 -10.28 0.49
CA SER A 24 -3.02 -11.51 -0.02
C SER A 24 -3.96 -12.30 -0.95
N GLN A 25 -5.25 -12.36 -0.65
CA GLN A 25 -6.25 -12.99 -1.52
C GLN A 25 -6.60 -12.11 -2.73
N LEU A 26 -6.60 -10.79 -2.57
CA LEU A 26 -6.99 -9.83 -3.60
C LEU A 26 -5.92 -9.64 -4.68
N LEU A 27 -4.63 -9.60 -4.32
CA LEU A 27 -3.54 -9.27 -5.24
C LEU A 27 -3.52 -10.16 -6.51
N PRO A 28 -3.61 -11.51 -6.43
CA PRO A 28 -3.60 -12.36 -7.62
C PRO A 28 -4.72 -12.01 -8.61
N TYR A 29 -5.92 -11.70 -8.11
CA TYR A 29 -7.04 -11.29 -8.94
C TYR A 29 -6.74 -9.98 -9.69
N LEU A 30 -6.25 -8.96 -8.98
CA LEU A 30 -5.95 -7.67 -9.59
C LEU A 30 -4.82 -7.76 -10.64
N VAL A 31 -3.81 -8.59 -10.40
CA VAL A 31 -2.72 -8.83 -11.36
C VAL A 31 -3.22 -9.59 -12.57
N HIS A 32 -4.00 -10.66 -12.36
CA HIS A 32 -4.55 -11.46 -13.46
C HIS A 32 -5.42 -10.64 -14.42
N ASN A 33 -6.21 -9.71 -13.88
CA ASN A 33 -7.06 -8.82 -14.66
C ASN A 33 -6.34 -7.57 -15.18
N GLY A 34 -5.03 -7.44 -14.96
CA GLY A 34 -4.24 -6.29 -15.44
C GLY A 34 -4.60 -4.96 -14.77
N MET A 35 -5.29 -4.98 -13.63
CA MET A 35 -5.68 -3.79 -12.87
C MET A 35 -4.50 -3.20 -12.10
N VAL A 36 -3.54 -4.05 -11.73
CA VAL A 36 -2.31 -3.64 -11.03
C VAL A 36 -1.13 -4.41 -11.60
N THR A 37 0.06 -3.81 -11.48
CA THR A 37 1.32 -4.46 -11.83
C THR A 37 2.22 -4.50 -10.60
N PRO A 38 2.75 -5.68 -10.21
CA PRO A 38 3.75 -5.77 -9.16
C PRO A 38 4.96 -4.88 -9.47
N ARG A 39 5.56 -4.27 -8.45
CA ARG A 39 6.62 -3.27 -8.59
C ARG A 39 7.95 -3.81 -8.09
N ALA A 40 9.01 -3.62 -8.86
CA ALA A 40 10.36 -3.90 -8.40
C ALA A 40 10.77 -2.88 -7.34
N LEU A 41 11.20 -3.35 -6.17
CA LEU A 41 11.89 -2.51 -5.19
C LEU A 41 13.27 -3.07 -4.88
N LYS A 42 14.18 -2.17 -4.52
CA LYS A 42 15.45 -2.58 -3.93
C LYS A 42 15.19 -3.02 -2.48
N PRO A 43 15.74 -4.15 -2.03
CA PRO A 43 15.69 -4.54 -0.62
C PRO A 43 16.25 -3.43 0.28
N MET A 44 15.68 -3.30 1.47
CA MET A 44 16.22 -2.38 2.48
C MET A 44 17.59 -2.86 2.95
N THR A 45 18.44 -1.91 3.33
CA THR A 45 19.72 -2.21 3.97
C THR A 45 19.67 -1.77 5.43
N PRO A 46 20.38 -2.45 6.35
CA PRO A 46 20.48 -2.04 7.74
C PRO A 46 20.96 -0.58 7.91
N PRO A 47 20.57 0.11 9.01
CA PRO A 47 19.72 -0.37 10.10
C PRO A 47 18.24 -0.45 9.69
N PHE A 48 17.58 -1.54 10.06
CA PHE A 48 16.17 -1.73 9.76
C PHE A 48 15.27 -0.96 10.73
N PRO A 49 14.13 -0.43 10.26
CA PRO A 49 13.14 0.19 11.13
C PRO A 49 12.44 -0.83 12.01
N ALA A 50 11.85 -0.38 13.13
CA ALA A 50 11.19 -1.27 14.11
C ALA A 50 9.99 -2.07 13.56
N TRP A 51 9.41 -1.66 12.44
CA TRP A 51 8.32 -2.39 11.78
C TRP A 51 8.80 -3.47 10.81
N TYR A 52 10.10 -3.53 10.51
CA TYR A 52 10.67 -4.49 9.56
C TYR A 52 10.58 -5.90 10.13
N ASP A 53 10.03 -6.81 9.33
CA ASP A 53 9.94 -8.24 9.61
C ASP A 53 10.71 -9.00 8.52
N ASP A 54 11.84 -9.60 8.91
CA ASP A 54 12.73 -10.38 8.03
C ASP A 54 12.11 -11.71 7.58
N LYS A 55 11.03 -12.15 8.21
CA LYS A 55 10.29 -13.35 7.83
C LYS A 55 9.11 -13.06 6.91
N ALA A 56 8.78 -11.78 6.73
CA ALA A 56 7.71 -11.35 5.85
C ALA A 56 8.27 -10.87 4.51
N SER A 57 7.55 -11.16 3.43
CA SER A 57 7.83 -10.63 2.09
C SER A 57 6.55 -10.09 1.47
N CYS A 58 6.70 -9.13 0.56
CA CYS A 58 5.58 -8.48 -0.11
C CYS A 58 5.51 -8.88 -1.58
N GLU A 59 4.49 -9.65 -1.96
CA GLU A 59 4.30 -10.14 -3.32
C GLU A 59 4.04 -9.00 -4.32
N PHE A 60 3.40 -7.91 -3.88
CA PHE A 60 3.26 -6.71 -4.71
C PHE A 60 4.62 -6.05 -5.01
N HIS A 61 5.62 -6.24 -4.14
CA HIS A 61 6.98 -5.79 -4.35
C HIS A 61 7.91 -6.90 -4.86
N MET A 62 7.36 -7.89 -5.58
CA MET A 62 8.10 -9.05 -6.11
C MET A 62 8.87 -9.85 -5.04
N GLY A 63 8.28 -9.98 -3.84
CA GLY A 63 8.83 -10.80 -2.77
C GLY A 63 9.95 -10.14 -1.96
N VAL A 64 10.10 -8.81 -2.04
CA VAL A 64 11.05 -8.08 -1.18
C VAL A 64 10.68 -8.26 0.29
N GLU A 65 11.69 -8.58 1.10
CA GLU A 65 11.58 -8.78 2.55
C GLU A 65 11.27 -7.47 3.31
N GLY A 66 10.62 -7.61 4.47
CA GLY A 66 10.43 -6.54 5.45
C GLY A 66 8.99 -6.30 5.86
N HIS A 67 8.02 -6.59 5.00
CA HIS A 67 6.59 -6.53 5.33
C HIS A 67 5.77 -7.47 4.45
N SER A 68 4.62 -7.92 4.94
CA SER A 68 3.66 -8.70 4.17
C SER A 68 2.80 -7.82 3.26
N ILE A 69 2.18 -8.41 2.24
CA ILE A 69 1.21 -7.72 1.38
C ILE A 69 0.04 -7.10 2.17
N ASP A 70 -0.44 -7.77 3.22
CA ASP A 70 -1.51 -7.27 4.09
C ASP A 70 -1.10 -6.03 4.91
N ASN A 71 0.21 -5.77 5.03
CA ASN A 71 0.77 -4.57 5.65
C ASN A 71 1.36 -3.59 4.62
N CYS A 72 1.27 -3.88 3.33
CA CYS A 72 1.84 -3.05 2.27
C CYS A 72 1.02 -1.78 2.05
N ILE A 73 1.46 -0.67 2.65
CA ILE A 73 0.76 0.63 2.55
C ILE A 73 0.62 1.09 1.09
N ALA A 74 1.64 0.87 0.26
CA ALA A 74 1.59 1.20 -1.16
C ALA A 74 0.47 0.46 -1.89
N PHE A 75 0.31 -0.84 -1.61
CA PHE A 75 -0.75 -1.64 -2.20
C PHE A 75 -2.14 -1.21 -1.70
N LYS A 76 -2.29 -0.92 -0.40
CA LYS A 76 -3.56 -0.42 0.17
C LYS A 76 -4.02 0.88 -0.47
N HIS A 77 -3.10 1.81 -0.73
CA HIS A 77 -3.42 3.04 -1.45
C HIS A 77 -3.94 2.78 -2.86
N LEU A 78 -3.30 1.85 -3.57
CA LEU A 78 -3.68 1.50 -4.93
C LEU A 78 -5.06 0.83 -4.97
N VAL A 79 -5.35 -0.08 -4.01
CA VAL A 79 -6.69 -0.66 -3.86
C VAL A 79 -7.74 0.41 -3.56
N GLN A 80 -7.45 1.34 -2.65
CA GLN A 80 -8.38 2.45 -2.37
C GLN A 80 -8.62 3.32 -3.61
N GLU A 81 -7.60 3.61 -4.41
CA GLU A 81 -7.76 4.37 -5.66
C GLU A 81 -8.68 3.64 -6.66
N LEU A 82 -8.59 2.30 -6.73
CA LEU A 82 -9.50 1.50 -7.56
C LEU A 82 -10.94 1.51 -7.04
N ILE A 83 -11.14 1.49 -5.71
CA ILE A 83 -12.46 1.58 -5.07
C ILE A 83 -13.07 2.96 -5.28
N ASP A 84 -12.32 4.03 -5.00
CA ASP A 84 -12.75 5.42 -5.17
C ASP A 84 -13.12 5.72 -6.63
N GLY A 85 -12.35 5.14 -7.57
CA GLY A 85 -12.62 5.20 -9.01
C GLY A 85 -13.77 4.32 -9.49
N LYS A 86 -14.41 3.53 -8.61
CA LYS A 86 -15.45 2.54 -8.92
C LYS A 86 -15.02 1.50 -9.96
N VAL A 87 -13.71 1.26 -10.06
CA VAL A 87 -13.10 0.25 -10.93
C VAL A 87 -13.10 -1.11 -10.22
N LEU A 88 -12.89 -1.08 -8.90
CA LEU A 88 -13.01 -2.23 -8.02
C LEU A 88 -14.21 -2.05 -7.10
N THR A 89 -15.10 -3.03 -7.09
CA THR A 89 -16.29 -3.09 -6.23
C THR A 89 -16.42 -4.47 -5.62
N PHE A 90 -17.12 -4.58 -4.49
CA PHE A 90 -17.35 -5.83 -3.77
C PHE A 90 -18.83 -6.15 -3.63
#